data_AF-A0A645ITA8-F1
#
_entry.id   AF-A0A645ITA8-F1
#
_cell.length_a   1.000
_cell.length_b   1.000
_cell.length_c   1.000
_cell.angle_alpha   90.00
_cell.angle_beta   90.00
_cell.angle_gamma   90.00
#
_symmetry.space_group_name_H-M   'P 1'
#
loop_
_entity.id
_entity.type
_entity.pdbx_description
1 polymer ?
#
loop_
_entity_poly.entity_id
_entity_poly.type
_entity_poly.pdbx_seq_one_letter_code
_entity_poly.pdbx_strand_id
1 'polypeptide(L)'
;MNTASHGWLTNPGGSGLSITIDMKQVVKLSRIIHHFYHLNSPYGQVNITAMEIWGTNKIDFSLLQNRPYWLDSLSLVTGHILGEDPTQALPDRTFKDDWQYLGYHAAPYYTVASDVQTLSANGAEYQMPLNAAPVRYIRIFVREIARSMRADNYFSMGEISFFGDNTVPQE
;
A
#
# COMPACT_ATOMS: atom_id res chain seq x y z
N MET A 1 3.15 14.35 -12.36
CA MET A 1 3.06 14.06 -13.82
C MET A 1 3.70 12.71 -14.00
N ASN A 2 2.91 11.67 -14.32
CA ASN A 2 3.42 10.33 -14.61
C ASN A 2 4.09 10.36 -15.99
N THR A 3 5.38 10.03 -16.06
CA THR A 3 6.18 9.98 -17.29
C THR A 3 6.54 8.52 -17.53
N ALA A 4 6.49 8.04 -18.78
CA ALA A 4 6.44 6.63 -19.21
C ALA A 4 7.57 5.67 -18.75
N SER A 5 8.46 6.07 -17.83
CA SER A 5 9.53 5.24 -17.26
C SER A 5 9.96 5.71 -15.86
N HIS A 6 9.11 6.45 -15.14
CA HIS A 6 9.42 6.93 -13.81
C HIS A 6 8.43 6.39 -12.80
N GLY A 7 8.96 5.62 -11.85
CA GLY A 7 8.24 5.12 -10.71
C GLY A 7 9.14 4.25 -9.87
N TRP A 8 8.55 3.65 -8.85
CA TRP A 8 9.25 2.82 -7.88
C TRP A 8 8.96 1.34 -8.16
N LEU A 9 10.01 0.53 -8.05
CA LEU A 9 9.94 -0.92 -8.15
C LEU A 9 10.71 -1.52 -6.99
N THR A 10 10.24 -2.62 -6.42
CA THR A 10 11.04 -3.38 -5.46
C THR A 10 12.23 -4.05 -6.15
N ASN A 11 13.30 -4.28 -5.39
CA ASN A 11 14.34 -5.21 -5.82
C ASN A 11 13.78 -6.64 -5.74
N PRO A 12 13.76 -7.43 -6.84
CA PRO A 12 13.29 -8.82 -6.80
C PRO A 12 14.03 -9.64 -5.73
N GLY A 13 13.29 -10.47 -5.01
CA GLY A 13 13.81 -11.28 -3.91
C GLY A 13 13.92 -10.54 -2.57
N GLY A 14 13.46 -9.27 -2.49
CA GLY A 14 13.28 -8.57 -1.23
C GLY A 14 12.22 -9.23 -0.34
N SER A 15 12.32 -9.04 0.98
CA SER A 15 11.31 -9.55 1.91
C SER A 15 10.17 -8.55 2.11
N GLY A 16 8.93 -9.05 2.13
CA GLY A 16 7.75 -8.29 2.47
C GLY A 16 7.06 -7.63 1.28
N LEU A 17 5.77 -7.41 1.46
CA LEU A 17 4.86 -6.78 0.49
C LEU A 17 4.37 -5.43 0.96
N SER A 18 5.09 -4.82 1.89
CA SER A 18 4.62 -3.62 2.58
C SER A 18 5.53 -2.43 2.39
N ILE A 19 4.92 -1.27 2.23
CA ILE A 19 5.60 0.03 2.24
C ILE A 19 5.04 0.83 3.42
N THR A 20 5.90 1.52 4.17
CA THR A 20 5.46 2.51 5.18
C THR A 20 5.93 3.90 4.75
N ILE A 21 5.02 4.86 4.78
CA ILE A 21 5.23 6.24 4.33
C ILE A 21 4.94 7.18 5.50
N ASP A 22 5.88 8.08 5.80
CA ASP A 22 5.68 9.23 6.69
C ASP A 22 5.29 10.45 5.85
N MET A 23 4.03 10.89 5.94
CA MET A 23 3.51 12.05 5.21
C MET A 23 4.03 13.38 5.75
N LYS A 24 4.82 13.39 6.83
CA LYS A 24 5.40 14.56 7.52
C LYS A 24 4.38 15.47 8.22
N GLN A 25 3.09 15.31 7.95
CA GLN A 25 1.99 16.03 8.58
C GLN A 25 0.90 15.05 9.00
N VAL A 26 0.14 15.41 10.03
CA VAL A 26 -1.08 14.70 10.41
C VAL A 26 -2.20 15.21 9.50
N VAL A 27 -2.89 14.28 8.84
CA VAL A 27 -3.91 14.57 7.83
C VAL A 27 -5.16 13.75 8.11
N LYS A 28 -6.33 14.39 8.11
CA LYS A 28 -7.62 13.71 7.97
C LYS A 28 -7.80 13.35 6.51
N LEU A 29 -7.45 12.12 6.15
CA LEU A 29 -7.51 11.68 4.76
C LEU A 29 -8.95 11.65 4.22
N SER A 30 -9.09 12.09 2.98
CA SER A 30 -10.32 12.03 2.20
C SER A 30 -10.20 10.98 1.10
N ARG A 31 -9.08 10.96 0.38
CA ARG A 31 -8.82 10.03 -0.71
C ARG A 31 -7.34 9.78 -0.95
N ILE A 32 -7.06 8.69 -1.62
CA ILE A 32 -5.75 8.31 -2.14
C ILE A 32 -5.88 8.12 -3.65
N ILE A 33 -4.91 8.61 -4.42
CA ILE A 33 -4.81 8.33 -5.85
C ILE A 33 -3.53 7.55 -6.10
N HIS A 34 -3.67 6.39 -6.74
CA HIS A 34 -2.58 5.50 -7.12
C HIS A 34 -2.42 5.48 -8.64
N HIS A 35 -1.23 5.87 -9.10
CA HIS A 35 -0.84 5.76 -10.50
C HIS A 35 0.08 4.56 -10.73
N PHE A 36 -0.18 3.84 -11.82
CA PHE A 36 0.60 2.69 -12.26
C PHE A 36 1.94 3.14 -12.87
N TYR A 37 2.96 2.28 -12.83
CA TYR A 37 4.32 2.58 -13.31
C TYR A 37 4.36 2.97 -14.79
N HIS A 38 3.49 2.40 -15.62
CA HIS A 38 3.50 2.63 -17.06
C HIS A 38 2.21 3.32 -17.52
N LEU A 39 2.34 4.48 -18.17
CA LEU A 39 1.26 5.39 -18.56
C LEU A 39 0.19 4.80 -19.50
N ASN A 40 0.41 3.60 -20.05
CA ASN A 40 -0.53 2.91 -20.94
C ASN A 40 -0.71 1.43 -20.58
N SER A 41 -0.24 1.00 -19.42
CA SER A 41 -0.24 -0.43 -19.06
C SER A 41 -0.58 -0.66 -17.58
N PRO A 42 -1.78 -0.26 -17.13
CA PRO A 42 -2.19 -0.40 -15.74
C PRO A 42 -2.28 -1.88 -15.34
N TYR A 43 -2.66 -2.75 -16.28
CA TYR A 43 -2.71 -4.21 -16.11
C TYR A 43 -1.49 -4.94 -16.67
N GLY A 44 -0.42 -4.22 -17.01
CA GLY A 44 0.86 -4.79 -17.42
C GLY A 44 1.89 -4.77 -16.29
N GLN A 45 3.07 -5.33 -16.59
CA GLN A 45 4.19 -5.43 -15.65
C GLN A 45 3.76 -6.09 -14.32
N VAL A 46 4.23 -5.54 -13.20
CA VAL A 46 3.97 -5.98 -11.82
C VAL A 46 3.32 -4.86 -11.02
N ASN A 47 2.48 -4.07 -11.68
CA ASN A 47 1.78 -2.94 -11.06
C ASN A 47 0.85 -3.41 -9.94
N ILE A 48 0.81 -2.69 -8.82
CA ILE A 48 -0.16 -2.96 -7.76
C ILE A 48 -1.59 -2.83 -8.31
N THR A 49 -2.41 -3.85 -8.18
CA THR A 49 -3.83 -3.82 -8.59
C THR A 49 -4.78 -3.89 -7.41
N ALA A 50 -4.31 -4.42 -6.27
CA ALA A 50 -5.04 -4.33 -5.01
C ALA A 50 -4.10 -4.12 -3.84
N MET A 51 -4.57 -3.34 -2.87
CA MET A 51 -3.80 -2.97 -1.69
C MET A 51 -4.68 -2.90 -0.44
N GLU A 52 -4.08 -3.23 0.70
CA GLU A 52 -4.67 -3.06 2.03
C GLU A 52 -3.94 -1.91 2.74
N ILE A 53 -4.67 -0.93 3.26
CA ILE A 53 -4.09 0.30 3.79
C ILE A 53 -4.42 0.43 5.27
N TRP A 54 -3.40 0.78 6.05
CA TRP A 54 -3.46 1.05 7.48
C TRP A 54 -2.83 2.41 7.77
N GLY A 55 -3.24 3.04 8.87
CA GLY A 55 -2.65 4.32 9.27
C GLY A 55 -2.55 4.53 10.77
N THR A 56 -1.66 5.43 11.17
CA THR A 56 -1.53 5.91 12.55
C THR A 56 -1.00 7.35 12.54
N ASN A 57 -1.30 8.13 13.58
CA ASN A 57 -0.67 9.44 13.76
C ASN A 57 0.72 9.34 14.40
N LYS A 58 1.05 8.20 15.02
CA LYS A 58 2.29 8.02 15.78
C LYS A 58 2.93 6.64 15.53
N ILE A 59 4.24 6.64 15.34
CA ILE A 59 5.07 5.43 15.36
C ILE A 59 5.84 5.38 16.67
N ASP A 60 5.78 4.22 17.34
CA ASP A 60 6.74 3.88 18.38
C ASP A 60 8.02 3.36 17.72
N PHE A 61 9.07 4.18 17.74
CA PHE A 61 10.35 3.84 17.14
C PHE A 61 11.06 2.66 17.83
N SER A 62 10.71 2.34 19.09
CA SER A 62 11.26 1.18 19.77
C SER A 62 10.78 -0.15 19.15
N LEU A 63 9.61 -0.13 18.50
CA LEU A 63 9.06 -1.31 17.83
C LEU A 63 9.67 -1.58 16.45
N LEU A 64 10.45 -0.66 15.87
CA LEU A 64 11.04 -0.87 14.54
C LEU A 64 11.95 -2.10 14.44
N GLN A 65 12.62 -2.45 15.54
CA GLN A 65 13.48 -3.64 15.60
C GLN A 65 12.70 -4.91 16.01
N ASN A 66 11.46 -4.77 16.48
CA ASN A 66 10.61 -5.88 16.87
C ASN A 66 9.94 -6.49 15.63
N ARG A 67 10.63 -7.41 14.94
CA ARG A 67 10.11 -8.06 13.72
C ARG A 67 8.72 -8.70 13.90
N PRO A 68 8.44 -9.47 14.97
CA PRO A 68 7.11 -10.04 15.23
C PRO A 68 5.97 -9.03 15.19
N TYR A 69 6.19 -7.81 15.71
CA TYR A 69 5.16 -6.76 15.71
C TYR A 69 4.71 -6.36 14.29
N TRP A 70 5.61 -6.43 13.30
CA TRP A 70 5.34 -6.02 11.92
C TRP A 70 4.80 -7.14 11.03
N LEU A 71 4.58 -8.34 11.58
CA LEU A 71 4.05 -9.47 10.82
C LEU A 71 2.62 -9.19 10.39
N ASP A 72 2.34 -9.49 9.13
CA ASP A 72 1.01 -9.49 8.55
C ASP A 72 0.61 -10.93 8.26
N SER A 73 -0.55 -11.35 8.78
CA SER A 73 -1.04 -12.72 8.68
C SER A 73 -1.02 -13.23 7.24
N LEU A 74 -1.58 -12.47 6.31
CA LEU A 74 -1.70 -12.91 4.93
C LEU A 74 -0.34 -13.04 4.27
N SER A 75 0.54 -12.05 4.42
CA SER A 75 1.89 -12.09 3.84
C SER A 75 2.74 -13.22 4.45
N LEU A 76 2.53 -13.54 5.72
CA LEU A 76 3.20 -14.65 6.40
C LEU A 76 2.77 -16.01 5.83
N VAL A 77 1.47 -16.31 5.86
CA VAL A 77 0.94 -17.63 5.44
C VAL A 77 1.14 -17.92 3.95
N THR A 78 1.29 -16.87 3.14
CA THR A 78 1.59 -16.98 1.70
C THR A 78 3.09 -17.03 1.40
N GLY A 79 3.95 -16.98 2.41
CA GLY A 79 5.40 -17.10 2.26
C GLY A 79 6.09 -15.85 1.72
N HIS A 80 5.43 -14.69 1.76
CA HIS A 80 5.99 -13.43 1.26
C HIS A 80 6.86 -12.68 2.28
N ILE A 81 6.93 -13.15 3.54
CA ILE A 81 7.89 -12.67 4.53
C ILE A 81 9.07 -13.66 4.58
N LEU A 82 10.15 -13.32 3.89
CA LEU A 82 11.33 -14.18 3.81
C LEU A 82 12.02 -14.31 5.18
N GLY A 83 12.40 -15.54 5.52
CA GLY A 83 13.08 -15.89 6.77
C GLY A 83 12.14 -16.17 7.94
N GLU A 84 10.82 -16.08 7.74
CA GLU A 84 9.81 -16.42 8.73
C GLU A 84 9.17 -17.77 8.39
N ASP A 85 8.77 -18.54 9.42
CA ASP A 85 7.99 -19.77 9.24
C ASP A 85 6.54 -19.40 8.86
N PRO A 86 6.03 -19.78 7.68
CA PRO A 86 4.65 -19.47 7.25
C PRO A 86 3.56 -20.10 8.12
N THR A 87 3.92 -21.09 8.94
CA THR A 87 3.00 -21.83 9.81
C THR A 87 3.03 -21.36 11.26
N GLN A 88 3.94 -20.44 11.61
CA GLN A 88 4.01 -19.90 12.96
C GLN A 88 2.73 -19.12 13.31
N ALA A 89 2.35 -19.17 14.58
CA ALA A 89 1.29 -18.31 15.07
C ALA A 89 1.75 -16.84 15.03
N LEU A 90 0.82 -15.94 14.69
CA LEU A 90 1.07 -14.52 14.93
C LEU A 90 1.17 -14.26 16.45
N PRO A 91 1.97 -13.29 16.87
CA PRO A 91 1.96 -12.84 18.26
C PRO A 91 0.58 -12.26 18.62
N ASP A 92 0.26 -12.26 19.92
CA ASP A 92 -1.01 -11.75 20.44
C ASP A 92 -1.28 -10.27 20.09
N ARG A 93 -0.22 -9.52 19.77
CA ARG A 93 -0.29 -8.12 19.35
C ARG A 93 0.68 -7.84 18.21
N THR A 94 0.16 -7.19 17.18
CA THR A 94 0.87 -6.72 15.98
C THR A 94 0.56 -5.25 15.74
N PHE A 95 1.13 -4.68 14.67
CA PHE A 95 0.77 -3.34 14.23
C PHE A 95 -0.73 -3.20 13.91
N LYS A 96 -1.44 -4.27 13.52
CA LYS A 96 -2.88 -4.21 13.20
C LYS A 96 -3.75 -3.90 14.42
N ASP A 97 -3.22 -4.10 15.62
CA ASP A 97 -3.89 -3.75 16.88
C ASP A 97 -3.73 -2.27 17.23
N ASP A 98 -2.67 -1.63 16.72
CA ASP A 98 -2.33 -0.24 17.04
C ASP A 98 -2.65 0.74 15.90
N TRP A 99 -2.70 0.24 14.67
CA TRP A 99 -2.96 1.03 13.47
C TRP A 99 -4.42 0.89 13.10
N GLN A 100 -5.04 1.98 12.67
CA GLN A 100 -6.41 1.92 12.19
C GLN A 100 -6.45 1.39 10.76
N TYR A 101 -7.49 0.61 10.48
CA TYR A 101 -7.75 0.10 9.14
C TYR A 101 -8.35 1.19 8.26
N LEU A 102 -7.73 1.44 7.09
CA LEU A 102 -8.19 2.43 6.10
C LEU A 102 -8.83 1.80 4.86
N GLY A 103 -8.88 0.47 4.80
CA GLY A 103 -9.63 -0.28 3.80
C GLY A 103 -8.77 -1.15 2.88
N TYR A 104 -9.49 -2.02 2.16
CA TYR A 104 -8.98 -2.79 1.04
C TYR A 104 -9.45 -2.11 -0.24
N HIS A 105 -8.51 -1.82 -1.13
CA HIS A 105 -8.71 -0.99 -2.29
C HIS A 105 -8.17 -1.69 -3.53
N ALA A 106 -9.02 -1.87 -4.54
CA ALA A 106 -8.67 -2.51 -5.79
C ALA A 106 -8.88 -1.54 -6.96
N ALA A 107 -7.93 -1.49 -7.88
CA ALA A 107 -8.09 -0.77 -9.13
C ALA A 107 -9.24 -1.40 -9.94
N PRO A 108 -10.09 -0.58 -10.59
CA PRO A 108 -11.12 -1.10 -11.46
C PRO A 108 -10.50 -1.84 -12.65
N TYR A 109 -11.16 -2.90 -13.10
CA TYR A 109 -10.77 -3.66 -14.28
C TYR A 109 -11.64 -3.27 -15.48
N TYR A 110 -11.01 -2.76 -16.53
CA TYR A 110 -11.65 -2.33 -17.76
C TYR A 110 -11.13 -3.13 -18.96
N THR A 111 -12.02 -3.44 -19.90
CA THR A 111 -11.68 -4.08 -21.17
C THR A 111 -11.73 -3.13 -22.35
N VAL A 112 -12.43 -2.00 -22.20
CA VAL A 112 -12.56 -0.96 -23.24
C VAL A 112 -11.32 -0.07 -23.21
N ALA A 113 -10.67 0.10 -24.37
CA ALA A 113 -9.38 0.80 -24.49
C ALA A 113 -9.41 2.24 -23.97
N SER A 114 -10.50 3.00 -24.20
CA SER A 114 -10.65 4.37 -23.71
C SER A 114 -10.67 4.45 -22.18
N ASP A 115 -11.29 3.48 -21.52
CA ASP A 115 -11.40 3.44 -20.07
C ASP A 115 -10.06 3.04 -19.45
N VAL A 116 -9.33 2.12 -20.08
CA VAL A 116 -7.95 1.78 -19.70
C VAL A 116 -7.03 2.98 -19.82
N GLN A 117 -7.12 3.74 -20.91
CA GLN A 117 -6.34 4.97 -21.09
C GLN A 117 -6.70 6.02 -20.04
N THR A 118 -7.98 6.19 -19.75
CA THR A 118 -8.47 7.11 -18.71
C THR A 118 -7.95 6.73 -17.33
N LEU A 119 -8.02 5.44 -16.96
CA LEU A 119 -7.45 4.92 -15.72
C LEU A 119 -5.94 5.15 -15.65
N SER A 120 -5.23 4.96 -16.75
CA SER A 120 -3.78 5.14 -16.79
C SER A 120 -3.38 6.61 -16.61
N ALA A 121 -4.17 7.52 -17.17
CA ALA A 121 -3.93 8.96 -17.09
C ALA A 121 -4.29 9.55 -15.71
N ASN A 122 -5.39 9.09 -15.11
CA ASN A 122 -5.93 9.68 -13.87
C ASN A 122 -5.53 8.92 -12.59
N GLY A 123 -5.07 7.66 -12.73
CA GLY A 123 -4.87 6.76 -11.61
C GLY A 123 -6.17 6.18 -11.05
N ALA A 124 -6.03 5.22 -10.14
CA ALA A 124 -7.13 4.68 -9.37
C ALA A 124 -7.34 5.53 -8.11
N GLU A 125 -8.53 6.09 -7.96
CA GLU A 125 -8.94 6.88 -6.79
C GLU A 125 -9.66 5.99 -5.77
N TYR A 126 -9.27 6.13 -4.50
CA TYR A 126 -9.82 5.39 -3.37
C TYR A 126 -10.30 6.33 -2.29
N GLN A 127 -11.56 6.19 -1.88
CA GLN A 127 -12.15 6.99 -0.81
C GLN A 127 -11.77 6.42 0.55
N MET A 128 -11.39 7.29 1.49
CA MET A 128 -11.04 6.89 2.85
C MET A 128 -12.28 6.90 3.76
N PRO A 129 -12.32 6.05 4.80
CA PRO A 129 -13.45 6.03 5.74
C PRO A 129 -13.65 7.39 6.41
N LEU A 130 -14.88 7.91 6.38
CA LEU A 130 -15.19 9.22 6.97
C LEU A 130 -14.93 9.27 8.49
N ASN A 131 -15.04 8.12 9.16
CA ASN A 131 -14.80 7.95 10.59
C ASN A 131 -13.33 7.67 10.93
N ALA A 132 -12.43 7.50 9.96
CA ALA A 132 -11.01 7.27 10.23
C ALA A 132 -10.39 8.48 10.96
N ALA A 133 -9.68 8.27 12.06
CA ALA A 133 -8.98 9.34 12.75
C ALA A 133 -7.85 9.94 11.85
N PRO A 134 -7.41 11.18 12.08
CA PRO A 134 -6.27 11.74 11.37
C PRO A 134 -5.01 10.86 11.50
N VAL A 135 -4.21 10.80 10.43
CA VAL A 135 -3.02 9.93 10.31
C VAL A 135 -1.83 10.69 9.75
N ARG A 136 -0.63 10.26 10.10
CA ARG A 136 0.65 10.75 9.56
C ARG A 136 1.41 9.65 8.83
N TYR A 137 1.34 8.44 9.37
CA TYR A 137 2.00 7.28 8.83
C TYR A 137 0.97 6.40 8.13
N ILE A 138 1.31 5.98 6.92
CA ILE A 138 0.52 5.05 6.12
C ILE A 138 1.33 3.80 5.89
N ARG A 139 0.72 2.64 6.11
CA ARG A 139 1.29 1.35 5.74
C ARG A 139 0.39 0.69 4.72
N ILE A 140 0.99 0.37 3.58
CA ILE A 140 0.32 -0.27 2.45
C ILE A 140 0.84 -1.70 2.38
N PHE A 141 -0.06 -2.67 2.26
CA PHE A 141 0.27 -4.03 1.86
C PHE A 141 -0.22 -4.27 0.45
N VAL A 142 0.67 -4.74 -0.41
CA VAL A 142 0.32 -5.20 -1.75
C VAL A 142 -0.39 -6.52 -1.62
N ARG A 143 -1.63 -6.57 -2.09
CA ARG A 143 -2.49 -7.75 -2.04
C ARG A 143 -2.57 -8.44 -3.38
N GLU A 144 -2.56 -7.64 -4.46
CA GLU A 144 -2.47 -8.15 -5.81
C GLU A 144 -1.62 -7.22 -6.67
N ILE A 145 -1.00 -7.82 -7.68
CA ILE A 145 -0.37 -7.12 -8.79
C ILE A 145 -0.98 -7.58 -10.11
N ALA A 146 -0.78 -6.77 -11.14
CA ALA A 146 -0.98 -7.16 -12.51
C ALA A 146 -0.24 -8.47 -12.79
N ARG A 147 -0.90 -9.41 -13.46
CA ARG A 147 -0.33 -10.72 -13.87
C ARG A 147 -0.02 -11.69 -12.72
N SER A 148 -0.76 -11.59 -11.62
CA SER A 148 -0.71 -12.46 -10.44
C SER A 148 0.47 -12.21 -9.51
N MET A 149 0.24 -12.44 -8.21
CA MET A 149 1.24 -12.22 -7.19
C MET A 149 2.48 -13.10 -7.38
N ARG A 150 3.66 -12.52 -7.21
CA ARG A 150 4.94 -13.20 -7.43
C ARG A 150 5.61 -13.55 -6.12
N ALA A 151 6.17 -14.75 -6.05
CA ALA A 151 6.91 -15.24 -4.89
C ALA A 151 8.17 -14.43 -4.56
N ASP A 152 8.73 -13.70 -5.53
CA ASP A 152 9.91 -12.85 -5.36
C ASP A 152 9.59 -11.44 -4.84
N ASN A 153 8.34 -11.18 -4.44
CA ASN A 153 7.88 -9.87 -3.93
C ASN A 153 8.19 -8.70 -4.89
N TYR A 154 8.26 -8.98 -6.20
CA TYR A 154 8.51 -7.95 -7.20
C TYR A 154 7.22 -7.24 -7.58
N PHE A 155 7.14 -5.94 -7.29
CA PHE A 155 5.99 -5.10 -7.61
C PHE A 155 6.39 -3.65 -7.93
N SER A 156 5.52 -2.93 -8.64
CA SER A 156 5.78 -1.58 -9.11
C SER A 156 4.62 -0.63 -8.86
N MET A 157 4.96 0.65 -8.73
CA MET A 157 4.03 1.77 -8.56
C MET A 157 4.62 3.00 -9.24
N GLY A 158 3.81 3.79 -9.94
CA GLY A 158 4.24 5.04 -10.55
C GLY A 158 4.31 6.17 -9.51
N GLU A 159 3.14 6.53 -8.99
CA GLU A 159 2.96 7.60 -8.01
C GLU A 159 1.86 7.21 -7.03
N ILE A 160 1.95 7.67 -5.79
CA ILE A 160 0.83 7.65 -4.85
C ILE A 160 0.68 9.03 -4.22
N SER A 161 -0.55 9.53 -4.23
CA SER A 161 -0.90 10.86 -3.76
C SER A 161 -1.97 10.76 -2.68
N PHE A 162 -1.74 11.43 -1.55
CA PHE A 162 -2.63 11.47 -0.39
C PHE A 162 -3.32 12.83 -0.32
N PHE A 163 -4.65 12.83 -0.17
CA PHE A 163 -5.44 14.04 -0.09
C PHE A 163 -6.23 14.07 1.21
N GLY A 164 -6.29 15.22 1.85
CA GLY A 164 -7.04 15.40 3.07
C GLY A 164 -6.82 16.77 3.70
N ASP A 165 -7.37 16.93 4.89
CA ASP A 165 -7.28 18.16 5.67
C ASP A 165 -6.14 18.07 6.69
N ASN A 166 -5.19 19.01 6.62
CA ASN A 166 -4.05 19.12 7.54
C ASN A 166 -4.23 20.23 8.59
N THR A 167 -5.42 20.82 8.72
CA THR A 167 -5.74 21.79 9.79
C THR A 167 -6.07 21.11 11.13
N VAL A 168 -6.08 19.78 11.15
CA VAL A 168 -6.18 18.94 12.36
C VAL A 168 -4.97 19.11 13.29
N PRO A 169 -5.09 18.76 14.58
CA PRO A 169 -3.94 18.75 15.50
C PRO A 169 -2.78 17.93 14.94
N GLN A 170 -1.56 18.49 15.04
CA GLN A 170 -0.34 17.93 14.45
C GLN A 170 0.53 17.13 15.44
N GLU A 171 0.14 17.11 16.72
CA GLU A 171 0.84 16.42 17.81
C GLU A 171 0.28 15.02 18.09
#